data_AF-A0A9D8VNK1-F1
#
_entry.id   AF-A0A9D8VNK1-F1
#
_cell.length_a   1.000
_cell.length_b   1.000
_cell.length_c   1.000
_cell.angle_alpha   90.00
_cell.angle_beta   90.00
_cell.angle_gamma   90.00
#
_symmetry.space_group_name_H-M   'P 1'
#
loop_
_entity.id
_entity.type
_entity.pdbx_description
1 polymer ?
#
loop_
_entity_poly.entity_id
_entity_poly.type
_entity_poly.pdbx_seq_one_letter_code
_entity_poly.pdbx_strand_id
1 'polypeptide(L)' 'MSYQSEIQTASDLISAQGAPWEGINAEYVARMRLQNRFKTGLDIAKYTAKIMREDMAAYDADPANYTQSLGCWHGFI' A
#
# COMPACT_ATOMS: atom_id res chain seq x y z
N MET A 1 -0.66 -8.20 -3.19
CA MET A 1 -1.17 -8.93 -2.02
C MET A 1 -2.68 -8.85 -2.05
N SER A 2 -3.37 -9.99 -2.06
CA SER A 2 -4.82 -10.03 -1.98
C SER A 2 -5.26 -10.12 -0.52
N TYR A 3 -6.51 -9.76 -0.24
CA TYR A 3 -7.08 -9.88 1.09
C TYR A 3 -6.96 -11.31 1.64
N GLN A 4 -7.33 -12.29 0.81
CA GLN A 4 -7.27 -13.70 1.16
C GLN A 4 -5.84 -14.17 1.44
N SER A 5 -4.83 -13.68 0.69
CA SER A 5 -3.43 -14.05 0.94
C SER A 5 -2.91 -13.56 2.29
N GLU A 6 -3.35 -12.37 2.74
CA GLU A 6 -2.95 -11.83 4.04
C GLU A 6 -3.63 -12.58 5.19
N ILE A 7 -4.89 -12.98 5.03
CA ILE A 7 -5.59 -13.83 6.01
C ILE A 7 -4.85 -15.16 6.15
N GLN A 8 -4.51 -15.82 5.04
CA GLN A 8 -3.81 -17.10 5.09
C GLN A 8 -2.44 -16.94 5.78
N THR A 9 -1.67 -15.93 5.39
CA THR A 9 -0.35 -15.66 6.00
C THR A 9 -0.46 -15.37 7.50
N ALA A 10 -1.47 -14.62 7.92
CA ALA A 10 -1.72 -14.35 9.34
C ALA A 10 -2.16 -15.62 10.09
N SER A 11 -3.04 -16.42 9.50
CA SER A 11 -3.50 -17.69 10.05
C SER A 11 -2.33 -18.65 10.27
N ASP A 12 -1.49 -18.84 9.26
CA ASP A 12 -0.33 -19.74 9.32
C ASP A 12 0.65 -19.31 10.41
N LEU A 13 0.90 -18.00 10.54
CA LEU A 13 1.76 -17.45 11.59
C LEU A 13 1.18 -17.67 12.99
N ILE A 14 -0.12 -17.43 13.18
CA ILE A 14 -0.80 -17.62 14.48
C ILE A 14 -0.76 -19.09 14.88
N SER A 15 -1.07 -20.00 13.94
CA SER A 15 -0.99 -21.45 14.17
C SER A 15 0.43 -21.89 14.54
N ALA A 16 1.47 -21.32 13.92
CA ALA A 16 2.86 -21.64 14.24
C ALA A 16 3.30 -21.20 15.65
N GLN A 17 2.68 -20.14 16.22
CA GLN A 17 2.97 -19.68 17.58
C GLN A 17 2.17 -20.44 18.66
N GLY A 18 1.08 -21.10 18.27
CA GLY A 18 0.32 -22.01 19.13
C GLY A 18 -0.52 -21.33 20.21
N ALA A 19 -0.75 -22.04 21.31
CA ALA A 19 -1.70 -21.66 22.37
C ALA A 19 -1.59 -20.21 22.89
N PRO A 20 -0.38 -19.61 23.03
CA PRO A 20 -0.27 -18.21 23.47
C PRO A 20 -0.94 -17.18 22.56
N TRP A 21 -1.20 -17.51 21.28
CA TRP A 21 -1.76 -16.59 20.28
C TRP A 21 -3.23 -16.89 19.90
N GLU A 22 -3.91 -17.79 20.62
CA GLU A 22 -5.30 -18.20 20.34
C GLU A 22 -6.31 -17.02 20.32
N GLY A 23 -6.05 -15.95 21.06
CA GLY A 23 -6.90 -14.76 21.09
C GLY A 23 -6.78 -13.84 19.87
N ILE A 24 -5.86 -14.10 18.93
CA ILE A 24 -5.61 -13.23 17.78
C ILE A 24 -6.48 -13.66 16.59
N ASN A 25 -7.25 -12.71 16.06
CA ASN A 25 -8.05 -12.94 14.85
C ASN A 25 -7.24 -12.63 13.58
N ALA A 26 -6.99 -13.66 12.75
CA ALA A 26 -6.21 -13.54 11.52
C ALA A 26 -6.80 -12.55 10.51
N GLU A 27 -8.13 -12.49 10.38
CA GLU A 27 -8.81 -11.56 9.49
C GLU A 27 -8.61 -10.11 9.91
N TYR A 28 -8.65 -9.84 11.22
CA TYR A 28 -8.42 -8.50 11.75
C TYR A 28 -6.97 -8.05 11.52
N VAL A 29 -6.00 -8.95 11.71
CA VAL A 29 -4.60 -8.69 11.37
C VAL A 29 -4.44 -8.37 9.87
N ALA A 30 -5.08 -9.14 8.99
CA ALA A 30 -5.04 -8.90 7.56
C ALA A 30 -5.59 -7.51 7.18
N ARG A 31 -6.73 -7.11 7.78
CA ARG A 31 -7.31 -5.76 7.58
C ARG A 31 -6.33 -4.66 8.01
N MET A 32 -5.74 -4.78 9.21
CA MET A 32 -4.78 -3.79 9.72
C MET A 32 -3.56 -3.65 8.79
N ARG A 33 -3.02 -4.77 8.28
CA ARG A 33 -1.88 -4.75 7.36
C ARG A 33 -2.22 -4.08 6.02
N LEU A 34 -3.40 -4.35 5.46
CA LEU A 34 -3.81 -3.78 4.18
C LEU A 34 -4.20 -2.32 4.27
N GLN A 35 -4.80 -1.90 5.39
CA GLN A 35 -5.06 -0.49 5.68
C GLN A 35 -3.76 0.32 5.77
N ASN A 36 -2.65 -0.31 6.17
CA ASN A 36 -1.32 0.28 6.13
C ASN A 36 -0.46 -0.28 4.98
N ARG A 37 -0.92 -0.06 3.74
CA ARG A 37 -0.26 -0.55 2.52
C ARG A 37 1.19 -0.09 2.38
N PHE A 38 1.47 1.20 2.66
CA PHE A 38 2.79 1.78 2.58
C PHE A 38 3.39 1.92 3.98
N LYS A 39 4.24 0.98 4.37
CA LYS A 39 4.76 0.92 5.74
C LYS A 39 5.82 1.97 6.03
N THR A 40 6.47 2.49 4.99
CA THR A 40 7.50 3.52 5.11
C THR A 40 7.33 4.61 4.07
N GLY A 41 7.87 5.80 4.37
CA GLY A 41 7.91 6.89 3.39
C GLY A 41 8.72 6.54 2.13
N LEU A 42 9.71 5.65 2.22
CA LEU A 42 10.47 5.20 1.05
C LEU A 42 9.62 4.37 0.10
N ASP A 43 8.64 3.62 0.62
CA ASP A 43 7.71 2.87 -0.23
C ASP A 43 6.79 3.80 -1.00
N ILE A 44 6.32 4.88 -0.35
CA ILE A 44 5.54 5.95 -1.00
C ILE A 44 6.39 6.60 -2.09
N ALA A 45 7.62 7.01 -1.77
CA ALA A 45 8.52 7.70 -2.70
C ALA A 45 8.84 6.86 -3.95
N LYS A 46 9.15 5.56 -3.78
CA LYS A 46 9.42 4.66 -4.91
C LYS A 46 8.18 4.46 -5.79
N TYR A 47 7.02 4.30 -5.15
CA TYR A 47 5.75 4.11 -5.85
C TYR A 47 5.37 5.34 -6.68
N THR A 48 5.42 6.53 -6.09
CA THR A 48 5.05 7.77 -6.79
C THR A 48 6.10 8.20 -7.83
N ALA A 49 7.38 7.97 -7.58
CA ALA A 49 8.44 8.24 -8.56
C ALA A 49 8.26 7.42 -9.84
N LYS A 50 7.83 6.16 -9.72
CA LYS A 50 7.52 5.31 -10.88
C LYS A 50 6.36 5.91 -11.69
N ILE A 51 5.26 6.30 -11.04
CA ILE A 51 4.09 6.91 -11.70
C ILE A 51 4.51 8.16 -12.46
N MET A 52 5.25 9.07 -11.81
CA MET A 52 5.70 10.30 -12.46
C MET A 52 6.55 10.03 -13.72
N ARG A 53 7.40 8.99 -13.71
CA ARG A 53 8.18 8.61 -14.90
C ARG A 53 7.32 8.05 -16.02
N GLU A 54 6.28 7.30 -15.69
CA GLU A 54 5.30 6.81 -16.66
C GLU A 54 4.52 7.99 -17.27
N ASP A 55 4.10 8.94 -16.44
CA ASP A 55 3.40 10.16 -16.89
C ASP A 55 4.30 11.02 -17.82
N MET A 56 5.58 11.16 -17.49
CA MET A 56 6.55 11.87 -18.34
C MET A 56 6.67 11.19 -19.72
N ALA A 57 6.79 9.87 -19.77
CA ALA A 57 6.88 9.13 -21.03
C ALA A 57 5.58 9.23 -21.84
N ALA A 58 4.42 9.25 -21.19
CA ALA A 58 3.13 9.45 -21.83
C ALA A 58 3.01 10.85 -22.46
N TYR A 59 3.50 11.88 -21.77
CA TYR A 59 3.57 13.25 -22.29
C TYR A 59 4.54 13.37 -23.47
N ASP A 60 5.72 12.74 -23.39
CA ASP A 60 6.70 12.72 -24.49
C ASP A 60 6.10 12.09 -25.77
N ALA A 61 5.22 11.09 -25.62
CA ALA A 61 4.52 10.45 -26.73
C ALA A 61 3.35 11.29 -27.27
N ASP A 62 2.62 11.97 -26.39
CA ASP A 62 1.51 12.86 -26.73
C ASP A 62 1.35 13.98 -25.68
N PRO A 63 1.66 15.25 -26.05
CA PRO A 63 1.58 16.38 -25.13
C PRO A 63 0.18 16.68 -24.57
N ALA A 64 -0.89 16.10 -25.14
CA ALA A 64 -2.22 16.18 -24.55
C ALA A 64 -2.34 15.43 -23.21
N ASN A 65 -1.43 14.48 -22.93
CA ASN A 65 -1.37 13.71 -21.69
C ASN A 65 -0.55 14.42 -20.60
N TYR A 66 -0.85 15.70 -20.36
CA TYR A 66 -0.21 16.45 -19.28
C TYR A 66 -0.85 16.12 -17.92
N THR A 67 -0.12 16.39 -16.83
CA THR A 67 -0.61 16.24 -15.46
C THR A 67 -0.73 17.59 -14.77
N GLN A 68 -1.58 17.68 -13.73
CA GLN A 68 -1.81 18.90 -12.96
C GLN A 68 -1.95 18.60 -11.48
N SER A 69 -1.71 19.61 -10.66
CA SER A 69 -1.95 19.58 -9.21
C SER A 69 -2.31 20.96 -8.71
N LEU A 70 -2.93 21.02 -7.53
CA LEU A 70 -3.09 22.24 -6.74
C LEU A 70 -2.13 22.21 -5.54
N GLY A 71 -1.72 23.38 -5.07
CA GLY A 71 -0.88 23.47 -3.88
C GLY A 71 -1.68 23.15 -2.62
N CYS A 72 -1.20 22.18 -1.83
CA CYS A 72 -1.73 21.84 -0.51
C CYS A 72 -0.76 22.32 0.57
N TRP A 73 -1.24 23.11 1.54
CA TRP A 73 -0.40 23.70 2.59
C TRP A 73 -0.38 22.88 3.89
N HIS A 74 -1.25 21.86 4.02
CA HIS A 74 -1.32 20.98 5.17
C HIS A 74 -1.92 19.63 4.78
N GLY A 75 -1.59 18.53 5.48
CA GLY A 75 -2.02 17.17 5.09
C GLY A 75 -3.54 16.89 5.16
N PHE A 76 -4.33 17.82 5.69
CA PHE A 76 -5.80 17.74 5.68
C PHE A 76 -6.43 18.48 4.49
N ILE A 77 -5.69 19.43 3.89
CA ILE A 77 -6.11 20.24 2.75
C ILE A 77 -5.55 19.61 1.47
#